data_AF-A0A9Q1BRY3-F1
#
_entry.id   AF-A0A9Q1BRY3-F1
#
_cell.length_a   1.000
_cell.length_b   1.000
_cell.length_c   1.000
_cell.angle_alpha   90.00
_cell.angle_beta   90.00
_cell.angle_gamma   90.00
#
_symmetry.space_group_name_H-M   'P 1'
#
loop_
_entity.id
_entity.type
_entity.pdbx_description
1 polymer ?
#
loop_
_entity_poly.entity_id
_entity_poly.type
_entity_poly.pdbx_seq_one_letter_code
_entity_poly.pdbx_strand_id
1 'polypeptide(L)'
;MGAKLSVQEKEVPGEKTFIVTGANTGIGYITAKKIAQFGGRVIIACRSEEKAKQAIEQMQEENRQEVRAKRKAEKEEAAKQKQKEEAAAAAAAAKEKEEQERKKKEEAKAAAAAAEKAKEGEEKKEEGGEKTEEAAEKPAEEGAKEEEKPAEEGAKEEEKPAEEGAKEEEKPAEEGAKEDAKPEEGAKGEEGAKAEEEPEEEIPELKLQFMVLDLASFKSTLDFVKQYKESGLPLNCLICNAGFIAPSKVLTSDGLESSFQVNYLSHFLLTLHLLPLLKASGPNPRIINVSSSGHKMAEGVNLDNIQGQKSYTQMKFYGNSKLFQIMNMYTLSAKLKDTGIDIFTVHPGMVDTQFGRGYSGIAKALSFLQKGFGRNWNDGAATTLTAVLDEQYNGKSPLYFANCKPAQSSNLSRNEEKQNTLWRYSLELLREYLDDTILSEVGETLESIQPKEPEPEPEPEAAAGGDAENKKEGEEETKEEGEKEEEAGGGDAGASGDAEQKEEKKEETEGDKGGEQKEE
;
A
#
# COMPACT_ATOMS: atom_id res chain seq x y z
N MET A 1 -18.15 4.06 -1.15
CA MET A 1 -17.42 3.45 -0.01
C MET A 1 -15.93 3.52 -0.31
N GLY A 2 -15.18 4.28 0.48
CA GLY A 2 -13.71 4.38 0.37
C GLY A 2 -13.05 3.05 0.71
N ALA A 3 -11.94 2.74 0.05
CA ALA A 3 -11.16 1.54 0.35
C ALA A 3 -10.42 1.78 1.68
N LYS A 4 -10.77 1.02 2.72
CA LYS A 4 -10.05 1.07 4.00
C LYS A 4 -8.86 0.12 3.93
N LEU A 5 -7.73 0.55 4.50
CA LEU A 5 -6.58 -0.32 4.71
C LEU A 5 -7.02 -1.55 5.52
N SER A 6 -6.79 -2.76 5.00
CA SER A 6 -7.13 -4.01 5.69
C SER A 6 -6.14 -4.36 6.80
N VAL A 7 -4.96 -3.78 6.73
CA VAL A 7 -3.84 -4.05 7.64
C VAL A 7 -4.07 -3.25 8.92
N GLN A 8 -4.21 -3.95 10.05
CA GLN A 8 -4.10 -3.33 11.37
C GLN A 8 -2.74 -2.62 11.44
N GLU A 9 -2.61 -1.47 12.14
CA GLU A 9 -1.32 -0.80 12.35
C GLU A 9 -0.35 -1.79 13.03
N LYS A 10 0.39 -2.55 12.22
CA LYS A 10 1.32 -3.57 12.65
C LYS A 10 2.70 -3.08 12.29
N GLU A 11 3.60 -3.14 13.26
CA GLU A 11 4.99 -2.78 13.07
C GLU A 11 5.61 -3.69 11.99
N VAL A 12 6.19 -3.05 11.00
CA VAL A 12 7.14 -3.64 10.09
C VAL A 12 8.46 -3.76 10.86
N PRO A 13 9.08 -4.95 10.92
CA PRO A 13 10.38 -5.10 11.56
C PRO A 13 11.36 -4.05 11.03
N GLY A 14 12.03 -3.33 11.94
CA GLY A 14 12.83 -2.14 11.62
C GLY A 14 14.06 -2.36 10.73
N GLU A 15 14.30 -3.61 10.33
CA GLU A 15 15.36 -4.08 9.44
C GLU A 15 14.89 -4.19 7.98
N LYS A 16 13.56 -4.25 7.73
CA LYS A 16 13.04 -4.38 6.36
C LYS A 16 13.20 -3.09 5.58
N THR A 17 13.68 -3.22 4.35
CA THR A 17 13.93 -2.10 3.45
C THR A 17 13.06 -2.17 2.21
N PHE A 18 12.52 -1.02 1.83
CA PHE A 18 11.56 -0.84 0.74
C PHE A 18 12.10 0.20 -0.23
N ILE A 19 12.06 -0.10 -1.53
CA ILE A 19 12.27 0.91 -2.57
C ILE A 19 10.91 1.33 -3.09
N VAL A 20 10.62 2.64 -3.09
CA VAL A 20 9.39 3.19 -3.69
C VAL A 20 9.77 4.17 -4.78
N THR A 21 9.48 3.81 -6.03
CA THR A 21 9.73 4.70 -7.17
C THR A 21 8.68 5.81 -7.22
N GLY A 22 9.10 7.06 -7.47
CA GLY A 22 8.19 8.20 -7.56
C GLY A 22 7.47 8.54 -6.25
N ALA A 23 8.16 8.37 -5.11
CA ALA A 23 7.62 8.57 -3.77
C ALA A 23 7.62 10.03 -3.27
N ASN A 24 7.99 11.00 -4.10
CA ASN A 24 7.98 12.41 -3.73
C ASN A 24 6.59 13.07 -3.84
N THR A 25 5.57 12.36 -4.33
CA THR A 25 4.19 12.89 -4.47
C THR A 25 3.15 11.76 -4.55
N GLY A 26 1.88 12.12 -4.42
CA GLY A 26 0.73 11.25 -4.70
C GLY A 26 0.71 9.94 -3.91
N ILE A 27 0.37 8.84 -4.57
CA ILE A 27 0.26 7.50 -3.96
C ILE A 27 1.61 7.05 -3.39
N GLY A 28 2.70 7.29 -4.11
CA GLY A 28 4.04 6.90 -3.69
C GLY A 28 4.44 7.57 -2.38
N TYR A 29 4.14 8.87 -2.24
CA TYR A 29 4.38 9.63 -1.00
C TYR A 29 3.65 9.01 0.20
N ILE A 30 2.35 8.77 0.07
CA ILE A 30 1.56 8.20 1.18
C ILE A 30 2.02 6.77 1.50
N THR A 31 2.34 5.98 0.47
CA THR A 31 2.85 4.62 0.63
C THR A 31 4.17 4.62 1.41
N ALA A 32 5.13 5.45 1.00
CA ALA A 32 6.42 5.58 1.67
C ALA A 32 6.27 6.06 3.11
N LYS A 33 5.47 7.11 3.36
CA LYS A 33 5.21 7.63 4.71
C LYS A 33 4.65 6.53 5.62
N LYS A 34 3.61 5.82 5.17
CA LYS A 34 2.96 4.79 6.00
C LYS A 34 3.87 3.58 6.26
N ILE A 35 4.66 3.14 5.28
CA ILE A 35 5.66 2.08 5.50
C ILE A 35 6.69 2.52 6.55
N ALA A 36 7.19 3.76 6.45
CA ALA A 36 8.16 4.28 7.40
C ALA A 36 7.57 4.48 8.80
N GLN A 37 6.30 4.91 8.91
CA GLN A 37 5.57 5.01 10.17
C GLN A 37 5.39 3.65 10.85
N PHE A 38 5.33 2.57 10.07
CA PHE A 38 5.33 1.22 10.62
C PHE A 38 6.74 0.71 10.92
N GLY A 39 7.79 1.52 10.79
CA GLY A 39 9.17 1.17 11.18
C GLY A 39 10.08 0.73 10.04
N GLY A 40 9.55 0.56 8.82
CA GLY A 40 10.33 0.18 7.64
C GLY A 40 11.32 1.25 7.20
N ARG A 41 12.46 0.84 6.66
CA ARG A 41 13.38 1.74 5.95
C ARG A 41 12.90 1.95 4.52
N VAL A 42 12.78 3.20 4.06
CA VAL A 42 12.28 3.50 2.72
C VAL A 42 13.29 4.30 1.91
N ILE A 43 13.64 3.75 0.74
CA ILE A 43 14.37 4.47 -0.31
C ILE A 43 13.35 5.21 -1.19
N ILE A 44 13.42 6.53 -1.14
CA ILE A 44 12.68 7.47 -1.99
C ILE A 44 13.43 7.57 -3.32
N ALA A 45 13.06 6.74 -4.28
CA ALA A 45 13.72 6.66 -5.59
C ALA A 45 13.02 7.62 -6.58
N CYS A 46 13.62 8.79 -6.81
CA CYS A 46 13.01 9.87 -7.60
C CYS A 46 14.05 10.62 -8.44
N ARG A 47 13.60 11.32 -9.49
CA ARG A 47 14.50 12.10 -10.37
C ARG A 47 15.08 13.36 -9.71
N SER A 48 14.25 14.09 -8.95
CA SER A 48 14.62 15.41 -8.41
C SER A 48 14.96 15.29 -6.93
N GLU A 49 16.23 15.53 -6.61
CA GLU A 49 16.73 15.56 -5.23
C GLU A 49 16.01 16.60 -4.38
N GLU A 50 15.86 17.83 -4.89
CA GLU A 50 15.17 18.91 -4.19
C GLU A 50 13.75 18.52 -3.78
N LYS A 51 12.94 18.01 -4.73
CA LYS A 51 11.57 17.58 -4.46
C LYS A 51 11.51 16.38 -3.52
N ALA A 52 12.49 15.49 -3.59
CA ALA A 52 12.55 14.34 -2.69
C ALA A 52 12.91 14.77 -1.26
N LYS A 53 13.86 15.68 -1.07
CA LYS A 53 14.20 16.25 0.25
C LYS A 53 13.02 16.98 0.88
N GLN A 54 12.35 17.83 0.11
CA GLN A 54 11.11 18.50 0.55
C GLN A 54 10.04 17.49 0.98
N ALA A 55 9.84 16.43 0.18
CA ALA A 55 8.89 15.37 0.53
C ALA A 55 9.30 14.63 1.81
N ILE A 56 10.58 14.32 2.01
CA ILE A 56 11.08 13.68 3.23
C ILE A 56 10.84 14.56 4.45
N GLU A 57 11.21 15.85 4.39
CA GLU A 57 10.98 16.81 5.48
C GLU A 57 9.49 16.93 5.81
N GLN A 58 8.64 16.98 4.78
CA GLN A 58 7.18 17.02 4.94
C GLN A 58 6.65 15.74 5.61
N MET A 59 7.14 14.55 5.21
CA MET A 59 6.75 13.29 5.85
C MET A 59 7.15 13.27 7.34
N GLN A 60 8.34 13.78 7.68
CA GLN A 60 8.79 13.87 9.06
C GLN A 60 7.89 14.79 9.89
N GLU A 61 7.56 15.97 9.35
CA GLU A 61 6.71 16.94 10.05
C GLU A 61 5.28 16.44 10.21
N GLU A 62 4.69 15.88 9.15
CA GLU A 62 3.37 15.25 9.23
C GLU A 62 3.36 14.11 10.27
N ASN A 63 4.43 13.32 10.35
CA ASN A 63 4.54 12.28 11.36
C ASN A 63 4.59 12.84 12.79
N ARG A 64 5.40 13.88 13.04
CA ARG A 64 5.45 14.54 14.35
C ARG A 64 4.08 15.08 14.75
N GLN A 65 3.36 15.70 13.82
CA GLN A 65 2.01 16.21 14.06
C GLN A 65 1.01 15.10 14.36
N GLU A 66 1.02 14.02 13.56
CA GLU A 66 0.16 12.84 13.77
C GLU A 66 0.41 12.19 15.15
N VAL A 67 1.68 12.00 15.54
CA VAL A 67 2.06 11.40 16.84
C VAL A 67 1.69 12.31 18.01
N ARG A 68 1.94 13.62 17.92
CA ARG A 68 1.52 14.59 18.95
C ARG A 68 0.01 14.60 19.13
N ALA A 69 -0.75 14.60 18.03
CA ALA A 69 -2.21 14.56 18.06
C ALA A 69 -2.72 13.26 18.70
N LYS A 70 -2.12 12.10 18.38
CA LYS A 70 -2.46 10.80 18.98
C LYS A 70 -2.20 10.78 20.48
N ARG A 71 -0.99 11.18 20.91
CA ARG A 71 -0.62 11.27 22.35
C ARG A 71 -1.56 12.20 23.11
N LYS A 72 -1.92 13.35 22.52
CA LYS A 72 -2.88 14.28 23.13
C LYS A 72 -4.27 13.64 23.28
N ALA A 73 -4.78 12.97 22.24
CA ALA A 73 -6.07 12.29 22.29
C ALA A 73 -6.08 11.16 23.34
N GLU A 74 -5.01 10.38 23.44
CA GLU A 74 -4.85 9.32 24.45
C GLU A 74 -4.82 9.89 25.88
N LYS A 75 -4.10 11.00 26.10
CA LYS A 75 -4.10 11.71 27.39
C LYS A 75 -5.50 12.23 27.75
N GLU A 76 -6.22 12.82 26.79
CA GLU A 76 -7.60 13.31 27.00
C GLU A 76 -8.58 12.15 27.29
N GLU A 77 -8.44 11.01 26.62
CA GLU A 77 -9.25 9.82 26.85
C GLU A 77 -8.96 9.19 28.22
N ALA A 78 -7.68 9.05 28.59
CA ALA A 78 -7.26 8.55 29.90
C ALA A 78 -7.76 9.46 31.04
N ALA A 79 -7.71 10.78 30.86
CA ALA A 79 -8.25 11.73 31.84
C ALA A 79 -9.77 11.58 32.02
N LYS A 80 -10.53 11.42 30.93
CA LYS A 80 -11.98 11.16 30.98
C LYS A 80 -12.31 9.84 31.67
N GLN A 81 -11.53 8.80 31.39
CA GLN A 81 -11.70 7.48 32.01
C GLN A 81 -11.42 7.55 33.52
N LYS A 82 -10.34 8.22 33.94
CA LYS A 82 -10.02 8.43 35.36
C LYS A 82 -11.13 9.20 36.10
N GLN A 83 -11.64 10.29 35.52
CA GLN A 83 -12.76 11.04 36.11
C GLN A 83 -14.03 10.18 36.25
N LYS A 84 -14.32 9.32 35.26
CA LYS A 84 -15.46 8.39 35.30
C LYS A 84 -15.30 7.34 36.41
N GLU A 85 -14.09 6.81 36.59
CA GLU A 85 -13.77 5.86 37.65
C GLU A 85 -13.86 6.50 39.04
N GLU A 86 -13.32 7.70 39.22
CA GLU A 86 -13.45 8.48 40.46
C GLU A 86 -14.91 8.80 40.81
N ALA A 87 -15.71 9.20 39.81
CA ALA A 87 -17.15 9.46 40.00
C ALA A 87 -17.91 8.17 40.35
N ALA A 88 -17.58 7.03 39.73
CA ALA A 88 -18.18 5.74 40.05
C ALA A 88 -17.81 5.27 41.47
N ALA A 89 -16.56 5.44 41.88
CA ALA A 89 -16.09 5.12 43.23
C ALA A 89 -16.76 6.01 44.28
N ALA A 90 -16.88 7.32 44.04
CA ALA A 90 -17.58 8.24 44.91
C ALA A 90 -19.07 7.88 45.07
N ALA A 91 -19.74 7.50 43.97
CA ALA A 91 -21.14 7.07 44.01
C ALA A 91 -21.32 5.75 44.77
N ALA A 92 -20.39 4.81 44.66
CA ALA A 92 -20.40 3.56 45.42
C ALA A 92 -20.23 3.83 46.94
N ALA A 93 -19.26 4.66 47.31
CA ALA A 93 -19.03 5.06 48.70
C ALA A 93 -20.24 5.80 49.32
N ALA A 94 -20.92 6.65 48.54
CA ALA A 94 -22.13 7.33 48.99
C ALA A 94 -23.27 6.35 49.30
N LYS A 95 -23.50 5.35 48.44
CA LYS A 95 -24.49 4.29 48.66
C LYS A 95 -24.18 3.45 49.89
N GLU A 96 -22.91 3.10 50.09
CA GLU A 96 -22.48 2.34 51.27
C GLU A 96 -22.71 3.13 52.56
N LYS A 97 -22.42 4.44 52.55
CA LYS A 97 -22.69 5.32 53.69
C LYS A 97 -24.19 5.44 54.00
N GLU A 98 -25.02 5.56 52.97
CA GLU A 98 -26.49 5.60 53.12
C GLU A 98 -27.03 4.27 53.68
N GLU A 99 -26.49 3.14 53.26
CA GLU A 99 -26.83 1.82 53.81
C GLU A 99 -26.42 1.68 55.28
N GLN A 100 -25.21 2.12 55.64
CA GLN A 100 -24.73 2.12 57.02
C GLN A 100 -25.59 3.01 57.94
N GLU A 101 -25.98 4.21 57.46
CA GLU A 101 -26.87 5.10 58.21
C GLU A 101 -28.27 4.48 58.40
N ARG A 102 -28.79 3.78 57.38
CA ARG A 102 -30.05 3.05 57.48
C ARG A 102 -29.98 1.93 58.53
N LYS A 103 -28.92 1.12 58.50
CA LYS A 103 -28.70 0.04 59.51
C LYS A 103 -28.63 0.61 60.92
N LYS A 104 -27.87 1.70 61.13
CA LYS A 104 -27.80 2.38 62.45
C LYS A 104 -29.16 2.89 62.93
N LYS A 105 -29.99 3.45 62.03
CA LYS A 105 -31.36 3.89 62.38
C LYS A 105 -32.26 2.71 62.74
N GLU A 106 -32.17 1.60 62.03
CA GLU A 106 -32.92 0.37 62.34
C GLU A 106 -32.48 -0.22 63.70
N GLU A 107 -31.18 -0.29 63.98
CA GLU A 107 -30.64 -0.72 65.28
C GLU A 107 -31.07 0.20 66.43
N ALA A 108 -31.00 1.53 66.25
CA ALA A 108 -31.44 2.49 67.26
C ALA A 108 -32.95 2.37 67.54
N LYS A 109 -33.76 2.11 66.51
CA LYS A 109 -35.19 1.88 66.64
C LYS A 109 -35.49 0.57 67.37
N ALA A 110 -34.72 -0.49 67.08
CA ALA A 110 -34.81 -1.77 67.78
C ALA A 110 -34.40 -1.64 69.27
N ALA A 111 -33.33 -0.90 69.55
CA ALA A 111 -32.87 -0.64 70.92
C ALA A 111 -33.88 0.19 71.72
N ALA A 112 -34.48 1.22 71.11
CA ALA A 112 -35.54 2.01 71.73
C ALA A 112 -36.78 1.14 72.06
N ALA A 113 -37.21 0.29 71.13
CA ALA A 113 -38.31 -0.65 71.36
C ALA A 113 -38.00 -1.67 72.47
N ALA A 114 -36.74 -2.12 72.57
CA ALA A 114 -36.31 -3.00 73.65
C ALA A 114 -36.28 -2.29 75.02
N ALA A 115 -35.86 -1.02 75.07
CA ALA A 115 -35.88 -0.21 76.28
C ALA A 115 -37.31 0.12 76.75
N GLU A 116 -38.24 0.34 75.82
CA GLU A 116 -39.66 0.53 76.12
C GLU A 116 -40.28 -0.75 76.72
N LYS A 117 -39.97 -1.92 76.15
CA LYS A 117 -40.35 -3.23 76.73
C LYS A 117 -39.70 -3.51 78.09
N ALA A 118 -38.50 -3.00 78.35
CA ALA A 118 -37.85 -3.12 79.65
C ALA A 118 -38.51 -2.23 80.71
N LYS A 119 -38.98 -1.03 80.34
CA LYS A 119 -39.77 -0.15 81.23
C LYS A 119 -41.17 -0.72 81.53
N GLU A 120 -41.82 -1.34 80.55
CA GLU A 120 -43.06 -2.11 80.79
C GLU A 120 -42.83 -3.38 81.63
N GLY A 121 -41.58 -3.88 81.69
CA GLY A 121 -41.17 -5.00 82.54
C GLY A 121 -40.82 -4.62 83.99
N GLU A 122 -40.40 -3.38 84.25
CA GLU A 122 -40.17 -2.86 85.61
C GLU A 122 -41.47 -2.42 86.31
N GLU A 123 -42.51 -2.01 85.58
CA GLU A 123 -43.86 -1.80 86.15
C GLU A 123 -44.64 -3.12 86.43
N LYS A 124 -44.06 -4.28 86.11
CA LYS A 124 -44.64 -5.61 86.40
C LYS A 124 -43.78 -6.47 87.35
N LYS A 125 -42.89 -5.84 88.12
CA LYS A 125 -42.10 -6.47 89.20
C LYS A 125 -42.39 -5.88 90.59
N GLU A 126 -43.64 -5.47 90.83
CA GLU A 126 -44.24 -5.47 92.18
C GLU A 126 -45.55 -6.26 92.11
N GLU A 127 -45.48 -7.60 92.03
CA GLU A 127 -46.48 -8.54 92.56
C GLU A 127 -46.06 -9.99 92.27
N GLY A 128 -45.73 -10.72 93.35
CA GLY A 128 -45.64 -12.20 93.43
C GLY A 128 -44.49 -12.87 92.65
N GLY A 129 -43.57 -13.66 93.23
CA GLY A 129 -43.76 -14.71 94.24
C GLY A 129 -44.78 -15.72 93.71
N GLU A 130 -44.49 -16.98 93.35
CA GLU A 130 -43.66 -18.01 93.98
C GLU A 130 -43.69 -19.29 93.08
N LYS A 131 -42.59 -20.07 93.08
CA LYS A 131 -42.34 -21.54 92.83
C LYS A 131 -43.28 -22.36 91.90
N THR A 132 -42.84 -23.41 91.18
CA THR A 132 -42.03 -24.60 91.52
C THR A 132 -41.69 -25.40 90.24
N GLU A 133 -40.66 -26.26 90.31
CA GLU A 133 -40.28 -27.39 89.42
C GLU A 133 -41.49 -28.33 89.11
N GLU A 134 -41.58 -29.11 88.02
CA GLU A 134 -40.73 -30.26 87.63
C GLU A 134 -41.21 -30.88 86.28
N ALA A 135 -40.32 -31.63 85.61
CA ALA A 135 -40.52 -32.81 84.75
C ALA A 135 -40.93 -32.71 83.24
N ALA A 136 -39.89 -32.92 82.41
CA ALA A 136 -39.69 -34.02 81.45
C ALA A 136 -40.41 -34.11 80.06
N GLU A 137 -39.53 -34.38 79.08
CA GLU A 137 -39.64 -35.18 77.84
C GLU A 137 -40.02 -34.57 76.47
N LYS A 138 -39.22 -35.03 75.48
CA LYS A 138 -38.96 -34.69 74.06
C LYS A 138 -40.06 -35.22 73.08
N PRO A 139 -39.99 -35.11 71.70
CA PRO A 139 -38.86 -34.75 70.80
C PRO A 139 -39.14 -33.90 69.52
N ALA A 140 -38.01 -33.54 68.85
CA ALA A 140 -37.77 -33.22 67.41
C ALA A 140 -38.49 -31.99 66.78
N GLU A 141 -37.89 -31.15 65.92
CA GLU A 141 -37.07 -31.44 64.73
C GLU A 141 -36.27 -30.18 64.23
N GLU A 142 -35.12 -30.46 63.60
CA GLU A 142 -34.33 -29.74 62.56
C GLU A 142 -33.83 -28.28 62.66
N GLY A 143 -32.50 -28.15 62.49
CA GLY A 143 -31.92 -27.31 61.42
C GLY A 143 -31.04 -26.13 61.82
N ALA A 144 -29.81 -26.37 62.31
CA ALA A 144 -28.80 -25.35 62.59
C ALA A 144 -27.80 -25.16 61.44
N LYS A 145 -27.37 -23.91 61.20
CA LYS A 145 -26.07 -23.53 60.63
C LYS A 145 -25.43 -22.46 61.53
N GLU A 146 -24.37 -22.86 62.23
CA GLU A 146 -23.36 -22.07 62.94
C GLU A 146 -22.57 -21.19 61.95
N GLU A 147 -22.30 -19.91 62.22
CA GLU A 147 -21.26 -19.34 63.12
C GLU A 147 -19.84 -19.52 62.54
N GLU A 148 -18.86 -18.62 62.68
CA GLU A 148 -18.63 -17.62 63.71
C GLU A 148 -17.60 -16.57 63.22
N LYS A 149 -17.27 -15.63 64.12
CA LYS A 149 -16.46 -14.42 63.97
C LYS A 149 -15.06 -14.63 64.65
N PRO A 150 -14.30 -13.63 65.15
CA PRO A 150 -13.01 -13.17 64.59
C PRO A 150 -11.80 -13.20 65.58
N ALA A 151 -10.78 -12.36 65.29
CA ALA A 151 -9.65 -11.86 66.12
C ALA A 151 -8.28 -12.55 65.84
N GLU A 152 -7.07 -12.02 66.04
CA GLU A 152 -6.49 -10.74 66.54
C GLU A 152 -5.00 -10.70 66.10
N GLU A 153 -4.30 -9.59 66.41
CA GLU A 153 -2.89 -9.26 66.15
C GLU A 153 -1.83 -10.18 66.80
N GLY A 154 -0.58 -10.07 66.32
CA GLY A 154 0.62 -10.46 67.08
C GLY A 154 1.92 -10.50 66.26
N ALA A 155 2.82 -9.55 66.52
CA ALA A 155 4.17 -9.42 65.95
C ALA A 155 5.19 -10.42 66.56
N LYS A 156 6.29 -10.72 65.83
CA LYS A 156 7.65 -10.88 66.39
C LYS A 156 8.79 -10.97 65.36
N GLU A 157 9.96 -10.63 65.88
CA GLU A 157 11.30 -10.28 65.36
C GLU A 157 12.17 -11.38 64.71
N GLU A 158 13.24 -10.87 64.04
CA GLU A 158 14.66 -11.34 63.88
C GLU A 158 14.94 -12.77 63.31
N GLU A 159 15.92 -13.03 62.42
CA GLU A 159 17.35 -12.67 62.39
C GLU A 159 17.95 -12.77 60.96
N LYS A 160 19.11 -12.12 60.74
CA LYS A 160 20.06 -12.12 59.57
C LYS A 160 21.01 -13.37 59.63
N PRO A 161 22.06 -13.61 58.77
CA PRO A 161 22.92 -12.66 58.02
C PRO A 161 23.50 -13.06 56.61
N ALA A 162 24.19 -12.08 55.98
CA ALA A 162 25.41 -12.04 55.09
C ALA A 162 25.52 -12.95 53.83
N GLU A 163 26.22 -12.66 52.72
CA GLU A 163 27.42 -11.85 52.32
C GLU A 163 27.13 -11.11 50.97
N GLU A 164 27.61 -9.88 50.69
CA GLU A 164 28.96 -9.38 50.33
C GLU A 164 29.46 -9.67 48.89
N GLY A 165 29.90 -8.61 48.19
CA GLY A 165 30.60 -8.72 46.90
C GLY A 165 30.48 -7.50 45.96
N ALA A 166 31.01 -6.34 46.37
CA ALA A 166 31.29 -5.20 45.49
C ALA A 166 32.66 -5.32 44.83
N LYS A 167 32.84 -4.77 43.60
CA LYS A 167 34.12 -4.23 43.13
C LYS A 167 33.92 -3.04 42.18
N GLU A 168 34.51 -1.92 42.60
CA GLU A 168 34.84 -0.69 41.88
C GLU A 168 36.09 -0.87 40.99
N GLU A 169 36.50 0.26 40.40
CA GLU A 169 37.76 0.62 39.73
C GLU A 169 37.74 0.57 38.20
N GLU A 170 38.25 1.56 37.46
CA GLU A 170 38.71 2.93 37.71
C GLU A 170 38.90 3.57 36.33
N LYS A 171 38.87 4.90 36.28
CA LYS A 171 39.28 5.71 35.12
C LYS A 171 40.80 5.92 35.14
N PRO A 172 41.42 6.41 34.06
CA PRO A 172 42.12 7.69 34.27
C PRO A 172 41.96 8.72 33.14
N ALA A 173 42.38 9.93 33.51
CA ALA A 173 42.38 11.25 32.87
C ALA A 173 43.33 11.34 31.64
N GLU A 174 43.38 12.40 30.82
CA GLU A 174 43.83 13.77 31.17
C GLU A 174 43.63 14.80 30.03
N GLU A 175 43.45 16.07 30.44
CA GLU A 175 43.91 17.37 29.87
C GLU A 175 43.59 17.80 28.41
N GLY A 176 43.29 19.06 28.06
CA GLY A 176 43.28 20.36 28.78
C GLY A 176 43.07 21.56 27.82
N ALA A 177 43.02 22.78 28.39
CA ALA A 177 42.92 24.17 27.83
C ALA A 177 41.49 24.76 27.65
N LYS A 178 41.01 25.74 28.46
CA LYS A 178 41.35 27.20 28.62
C LYS A 178 41.09 28.02 27.35
N GLU A 179 40.56 29.25 27.31
CA GLU A 179 40.05 30.34 28.18
C GLU A 179 39.14 31.17 27.22
N ASP A 180 38.06 31.85 27.60
CA ASP A 180 38.07 33.28 27.98
C ASP A 180 36.63 33.76 28.29
N ALA A 181 36.52 34.69 29.24
CA ALA A 181 35.28 35.28 29.74
C ALA A 181 35.35 36.82 29.75
N LYS A 182 34.24 37.52 29.41
CA LYS A 182 33.73 38.80 30.01
C LYS A 182 32.57 39.42 29.17
N PRO A 183 31.75 40.36 29.71
CA PRO A 183 30.86 40.29 30.88
C PRO A 183 29.40 40.72 30.55
N GLU A 184 28.56 40.63 31.60
CA GLU A 184 27.14 40.98 31.71
C GLU A 184 26.73 42.44 31.43
N GLU A 185 25.49 42.62 30.98
CA GLU A 185 24.45 43.59 31.41
C GLU A 185 23.11 42.95 30.97
N GLY A 186 22.01 42.78 31.71
CA GLY A 186 21.48 43.44 32.89
C GLY A 186 20.03 43.87 32.60
N ALA A 187 19.03 42.99 32.73
CA ALA A 187 17.61 43.42 32.76
C ALA A 187 16.66 42.36 33.37
N LYS A 188 16.15 42.71 34.57
CA LYS A 188 14.83 42.44 35.18
C LYS A 188 13.90 41.58 34.30
N GLY A 189 13.35 40.45 34.75
CA GLY A 189 12.65 40.27 36.01
C GLY A 189 11.14 40.24 35.73
N GLU A 190 10.65 39.12 35.19
CA GLU A 190 9.24 38.71 35.22
C GLU A 190 9.20 37.20 35.52
N GLU A 191 9.00 36.87 36.80
CA GLU A 191 8.64 35.50 37.22
C GLU A 191 7.21 35.23 36.79
N GLY A 192 7.04 34.80 35.54
CA GLY A 192 5.91 33.97 35.15
C GLY A 192 6.15 32.56 35.65
N ALA A 193 5.24 32.02 36.46
CA ALA A 193 5.21 30.62 36.84
C ALA A 193 5.20 29.77 35.55
N LYS A 194 6.38 29.33 35.13
CA LYS A 194 6.56 28.40 34.04
C LYS A 194 6.06 27.06 34.58
N ALA A 195 4.85 26.68 34.18
CA ALA A 195 4.42 25.30 34.32
C ALA A 195 5.55 24.43 33.78
N GLU A 196 6.10 23.56 34.63
CA GLU A 196 7.07 22.56 34.20
C GLU A 196 6.34 21.67 33.19
N GLU A 197 6.46 22.00 31.91
CA GLU A 197 6.07 21.10 30.83
C GLU A 197 6.93 19.85 31.01
N GLU A 198 6.28 18.73 31.33
CA GLU A 198 6.92 17.42 31.30
C GLU A 198 7.68 17.29 29.97
N PRO A 199 8.93 16.77 29.97
CA PRO A 199 9.71 16.65 28.75
C PRO A 199 8.90 15.84 27.73
N GLU A 200 8.51 16.47 26.62
CA GLU A 200 7.87 15.76 25.51
C GLU A 200 8.83 14.64 25.08
N GLU A 201 8.41 13.38 25.26
CA GLU A 201 9.16 12.24 24.73
C GLU A 201 9.52 12.48 23.26
N GLU A 202 10.80 12.36 22.93
CA GLU A 202 11.30 12.57 21.59
C GLU A 202 10.57 11.64 20.59
N ILE A 203 10.12 12.20 19.47
CA ILE A 203 9.42 11.44 18.42
C ILE A 203 10.48 10.89 17.48
N PRO A 204 10.63 9.55 17.35
CA PRO A 204 11.64 8.96 16.47
C PRO A 204 11.46 9.42 15.02
N GLU A 205 12.58 9.73 14.35
CA GLU A 205 12.55 10.08 12.93
C GLU A 205 12.22 8.88 12.05
N LEU A 206 11.47 9.14 10.98
CA LEU A 206 11.21 8.16 9.94
C LEU A 206 12.50 7.81 9.19
N LYS A 207 12.72 6.51 8.91
CA LYS A 207 13.91 6.01 8.17
C LYS A 207 13.75 6.20 6.66
N LEU A 208 13.86 7.45 6.19
CA LEU A 208 13.69 7.83 4.80
C LEU A 208 15.04 8.22 4.18
N GLN A 209 15.39 7.66 3.02
CA GLN A 209 16.62 7.97 2.30
C GLN A 209 16.33 8.26 0.82
N PHE A 210 16.87 9.36 0.30
CA PHE A 210 16.76 9.68 -1.12
C PHE A 210 17.85 8.95 -1.94
N MET A 211 17.46 8.46 -3.12
CA MET A 211 18.39 8.02 -4.17
C MET A 211 17.85 8.47 -5.55
N VAL A 212 18.75 8.91 -6.43
CA VAL A 212 18.37 9.44 -7.74
C VAL A 212 17.92 8.30 -8.65
N LEU A 213 16.73 8.41 -9.23
CA LEU A 213 16.22 7.48 -10.24
C LEU A 213 15.37 8.23 -11.28
N ASP A 214 15.87 8.34 -12.51
CA ASP A 214 15.11 8.74 -13.68
C ASP A 214 14.81 7.53 -14.57
N LEU A 215 13.57 7.05 -14.52
CA LEU A 215 13.11 5.91 -15.31
C LEU A 215 13.01 6.21 -16.81
N ALA A 216 13.19 7.46 -17.24
CA ALA A 216 13.31 7.81 -18.66
C ALA A 216 14.75 7.61 -19.20
N SER A 217 15.66 7.06 -18.39
CA SER A 217 17.04 6.74 -18.78
C SER A 217 17.48 5.38 -18.22
N PHE A 218 17.87 4.45 -19.09
CA PHE A 218 18.47 3.18 -18.66
C PHE A 218 19.77 3.39 -17.91
N LYS A 219 20.59 4.36 -18.34
CA LYS A 219 21.80 4.75 -17.61
C LYS A 219 21.46 5.15 -16.17
N SER A 220 20.48 6.04 -15.96
CA SER A 220 20.07 6.43 -14.60
C SER A 220 19.52 5.24 -13.80
N THR A 221 18.83 4.32 -14.45
CA THR A 221 18.31 3.10 -13.81
C THR A 221 19.44 2.21 -13.31
N LEU A 222 20.50 2.03 -14.11
CA LEU A 222 21.67 1.25 -13.73
C LEU A 222 22.56 1.96 -12.69
N ASP A 223 22.70 3.28 -12.78
CA ASP A 223 23.40 4.08 -11.77
C ASP A 223 22.70 3.94 -10.40
N PHE A 224 21.37 3.96 -10.36
CA PHE A 224 20.58 3.71 -9.15
C PHE A 224 20.83 2.29 -8.62
N VAL A 225 20.77 1.26 -9.48
CA VAL A 225 21.04 -0.14 -9.08
C VAL A 225 22.42 -0.26 -8.45
N LYS A 226 23.44 0.34 -9.08
CA LYS A 226 24.81 0.35 -8.57
C LYS A 226 24.89 1.01 -7.20
N GLN A 227 24.38 2.24 -7.07
CA GLN A 227 24.36 2.98 -5.81
C GLN A 227 23.64 2.19 -4.70
N TYR A 228 22.51 1.55 -5.03
CA TYR A 228 21.77 0.78 -4.05
C TYR A 228 22.52 -0.49 -3.63
N LYS A 229 23.13 -1.23 -4.56
CA LYS A 229 23.99 -2.39 -4.25
C LYS A 229 25.17 -1.98 -3.35
N GLU A 230 25.80 -0.84 -3.63
CA GLU A 230 26.91 -0.29 -2.83
C GLU A 230 26.50 0.15 -1.42
N SER A 231 25.22 0.43 -1.19
CA SER A 231 24.71 0.78 0.15
C SER A 231 24.74 -0.39 1.14
N GLY A 232 24.82 -1.64 0.65
CA GLY A 232 24.80 -2.84 1.48
C GLY A 232 23.47 -3.11 2.20
N LEU A 233 22.40 -2.37 1.87
CA LEU A 233 21.08 -2.56 2.46
C LEU A 233 20.39 -3.81 1.88
N PRO A 234 19.66 -4.60 2.69
CA PRO A 234 18.79 -5.65 2.16
C PRO A 234 17.65 -5.02 1.35
N LEU A 235 16.99 -5.79 0.47
CA LEU A 235 15.80 -5.34 -0.28
C LEU A 235 14.63 -6.28 -0.07
N ASN A 236 13.68 -5.92 0.79
CA ASN A 236 12.53 -6.77 1.10
C ASN A 236 11.33 -6.49 0.20
N CYS A 237 11.20 -5.28 -0.33
CA CYS A 237 10.09 -4.95 -1.21
C CYS A 237 10.47 -3.88 -2.24
N LEU A 238 10.26 -4.18 -3.51
CA LEU A 238 10.36 -3.23 -4.62
C LEU A 238 8.96 -2.78 -5.04
N ILE A 239 8.66 -1.49 -4.89
CA ILE A 239 7.39 -0.89 -5.23
C ILE A 239 7.57 -0.01 -6.47
N CYS A 240 7.26 -0.59 -7.63
CA CYS A 240 7.24 0.04 -8.95
C CYS A 240 5.99 0.94 -9.07
N ASN A 241 6.00 2.04 -8.32
CA ASN A 241 4.90 2.99 -8.22
C ASN A 241 4.96 4.10 -9.27
N ALA A 242 6.17 4.55 -9.64
CA ALA A 242 6.34 5.64 -10.57
C ALA A 242 5.60 5.35 -11.88
N GLY A 243 4.93 6.37 -12.38
CA GLY A 243 4.33 6.30 -13.69
C GLY A 243 3.58 7.57 -14.01
N PHE A 244 3.40 7.79 -15.29
CA PHE A 244 2.68 8.95 -15.79
C PHE A 244 1.98 8.59 -17.10
N ILE A 245 1.18 9.54 -17.57
CA ILE A 245 0.55 9.52 -18.88
C ILE A 245 1.16 10.64 -19.69
N ALA A 246 1.81 10.32 -20.80
CA ALA A 246 2.38 11.34 -21.66
C ALA A 246 1.27 12.17 -22.33
N PRO A 247 1.37 13.51 -22.41
CA PRO A 247 0.35 14.35 -23.05
C PRO A 247 0.27 14.13 -24.56
N SER A 248 1.37 13.68 -25.17
CA SER A 248 1.52 13.35 -26.58
C SER A 248 2.59 12.27 -26.73
N LYS A 249 2.76 11.72 -27.93
CA LYS A 249 3.86 10.80 -28.21
C LYS A 249 5.18 11.54 -28.08
N VAL A 250 5.93 11.22 -27.04
CA VAL A 250 7.29 11.70 -26.81
C VAL A 250 8.20 10.50 -26.54
N LEU A 251 9.44 10.62 -26.99
CA LEU A 251 10.47 9.62 -26.75
C LEU A 251 11.32 10.01 -25.54
N THR A 252 11.82 9.01 -24.85
CA THR A 252 12.85 9.16 -23.81
C THR A 252 14.22 9.46 -24.42
N SER A 253 15.24 9.66 -23.57
CA SER A 253 16.62 9.76 -24.03
C SER A 253 17.12 8.48 -24.71
N ASP A 254 16.48 7.35 -24.42
CA ASP A 254 16.81 6.04 -25.00
C ASP A 254 16.00 5.74 -26.26
N GLY A 255 15.23 6.70 -26.76
CA GLY A 255 14.52 6.60 -28.04
C GLY A 255 13.21 5.79 -28.00
N LEU A 256 12.69 5.46 -26.82
CA LEU A 256 11.48 4.65 -26.64
C LEU A 256 10.27 5.50 -26.26
N GLU A 257 9.06 4.99 -26.52
CA GLU A 257 7.84 5.68 -26.11
C GLU A 257 7.83 5.87 -24.58
N SER A 258 7.64 7.12 -24.15
CA SER A 258 7.90 7.51 -22.77
C SER A 258 7.04 6.81 -21.72
N SER A 259 5.76 6.53 -22.02
CA SER A 259 4.88 5.81 -21.10
C SER A 259 5.30 4.34 -20.99
N PHE A 260 5.61 3.71 -22.12
CA PHE A 260 6.13 2.35 -22.23
C PHE A 260 7.41 2.18 -21.42
N GLN A 261 8.40 3.07 -21.61
CA GLN A 261 9.65 2.94 -20.89
C GLN A 261 9.51 3.23 -19.40
N VAL A 262 8.96 4.40 -19.03
CA VAL A 262 8.93 4.85 -17.63
C VAL A 262 8.01 3.98 -16.78
N ASN A 263 6.83 3.63 -17.29
CA ASN A 263 5.87 2.86 -16.50
C ASN A 263 6.28 1.37 -16.46
N TYR A 264 6.84 0.83 -17.53
CA TYR A 264 7.08 -0.60 -17.68
C TYR A 264 8.55 -0.97 -17.86
N LEU A 265 9.21 -0.61 -18.96
CA LEU A 265 10.48 -1.22 -19.34
C LEU A 265 11.64 -0.90 -18.38
N SER A 266 11.73 0.32 -17.85
CA SER A 266 12.77 0.65 -16.86
C SER A 266 12.51 -0.02 -15.51
N HIS A 267 11.25 -0.23 -15.12
CA HIS A 267 10.92 -1.04 -13.94
C HIS A 267 11.24 -2.51 -14.15
N PHE A 268 11.04 -3.02 -15.37
CA PHE A 268 11.43 -4.37 -15.75
C PHE A 268 12.95 -4.55 -15.60
N LEU A 269 13.75 -3.65 -16.19
CA LEU A 269 15.21 -3.63 -16.04
C LEU A 269 15.64 -3.55 -14.57
N LEU A 270 15.06 -2.59 -13.83
CA LEU A 270 15.32 -2.39 -12.40
C LEU A 270 15.04 -3.67 -11.60
N THR A 271 13.93 -4.35 -11.90
CA THR A 271 13.52 -5.59 -11.23
C THR A 271 14.57 -6.67 -11.45
N LEU A 272 14.94 -6.95 -12.71
CA LEU A 272 15.91 -8.00 -13.03
C LEU A 272 17.25 -7.80 -12.31
N HIS A 273 17.76 -6.57 -12.31
CA HIS A 273 19.03 -6.23 -11.66
C HIS A 273 19.02 -6.34 -10.14
N LEU A 274 17.85 -6.20 -9.51
CA LEU A 274 17.65 -6.26 -8.06
C LEU A 274 17.17 -7.63 -7.56
N LEU A 275 16.87 -8.57 -8.44
CA LEU A 275 16.44 -9.94 -8.07
C LEU A 275 17.41 -10.61 -7.08
N PRO A 276 18.74 -10.56 -7.25
CA PRO A 276 19.65 -11.20 -6.28
C PRO A 276 19.49 -10.66 -4.86
N LEU A 277 19.27 -9.35 -4.71
CA LEU A 277 19.06 -8.72 -3.39
C LEU A 277 17.69 -9.09 -2.80
N LEU A 278 16.65 -9.16 -3.63
CA LEU A 278 15.32 -9.62 -3.20
C LEU A 278 15.40 -11.06 -2.67
N LYS A 279 16.04 -11.97 -3.42
CA LYS A 279 16.25 -13.37 -3.00
C LYS A 279 17.03 -13.50 -1.70
N ALA A 280 18.03 -12.64 -1.49
CA ALA A 280 18.86 -12.64 -0.29
C ALA A 280 18.20 -12.01 0.96
N SER A 281 17.11 -11.26 0.80
CA SER A 281 16.56 -10.39 1.86
C SER A 281 15.77 -11.08 2.97
N GLY A 282 15.67 -12.42 2.95
CA GLY A 282 14.93 -13.21 3.95
C GLY A 282 13.53 -13.63 3.46
N PRO A 283 12.59 -13.96 4.36
CA PRO A 283 11.31 -14.53 3.97
C PRO A 283 10.34 -13.49 3.39
N ASN A 284 9.58 -13.92 2.38
CA ASN A 284 8.50 -13.18 1.71
C ASN A 284 8.92 -11.84 1.07
N PRO A 285 10.02 -11.75 0.29
CA PRO A 285 10.31 -10.58 -0.52
C PRO A 285 9.18 -10.31 -1.51
N ARG A 286 8.87 -9.04 -1.77
CA ARG A 286 7.78 -8.65 -2.67
C ARG A 286 8.21 -7.73 -3.80
N ILE A 287 7.60 -7.90 -4.97
CA ILE A 287 7.62 -6.93 -6.07
C ILE A 287 6.18 -6.47 -6.30
N ILE A 288 5.95 -5.15 -6.22
CA ILE A 288 4.63 -4.55 -6.35
C ILE A 288 4.62 -3.60 -7.55
N ASN A 289 3.81 -3.93 -8.57
CA ASN A 289 3.61 -3.06 -9.74
C ASN A 289 2.34 -2.21 -9.57
N VAL A 290 2.44 -0.89 -9.71
CA VAL A 290 1.26 0.00 -9.68
C VAL A 290 0.71 0.22 -11.08
N SER A 291 -0.32 -0.55 -11.40
CA SER A 291 -1.06 -0.50 -12.67
C SER A 291 -2.30 0.44 -12.55
N SER A 292 -3.28 0.27 -13.43
CA SER A 292 -4.48 1.10 -13.51
C SER A 292 -5.61 0.33 -14.19
N SER A 293 -6.88 0.72 -13.98
CA SER A 293 -8.00 0.27 -14.81
C SER A 293 -7.81 0.59 -16.31
N GLY A 294 -6.90 1.51 -16.64
CA GLY A 294 -6.47 1.82 -18.00
C GLY A 294 -5.98 0.61 -18.81
N HIS A 295 -5.50 -0.47 -18.17
CA HIS A 295 -5.10 -1.70 -18.87
C HIS A 295 -6.24 -2.32 -19.71
N LYS A 296 -7.50 -2.02 -19.38
CA LYS A 296 -8.67 -2.49 -20.13
C LYS A 296 -8.90 -1.76 -21.46
N MET A 297 -8.26 -0.61 -21.65
CA MET A 297 -8.30 0.20 -22.88
C MET A 297 -7.06 0.01 -23.75
N ALA A 298 -6.18 -0.93 -23.36
CA ALA A 298 -4.97 -1.25 -24.10
C ALA A 298 -5.30 -1.78 -25.50
N GLU A 299 -4.45 -1.45 -26.46
CA GLU A 299 -4.44 -2.08 -27.78
C GLU A 299 -3.91 -3.53 -27.69
N GLY A 300 -2.98 -3.76 -26.76
CA GLY A 300 -2.34 -5.06 -26.54
C GLY A 300 -0.89 -5.10 -27.03
N VAL A 301 -0.36 -6.33 -27.14
CA VAL A 301 1.00 -6.57 -27.63
C VAL A 301 0.97 -6.63 -29.15
N ASN A 302 1.08 -5.45 -29.77
CA ASN A 302 1.16 -5.25 -31.22
C ASN A 302 2.58 -4.78 -31.58
N LEU A 303 3.50 -5.72 -31.85
CA LEU A 303 4.93 -5.40 -32.08
C LEU A 303 5.15 -4.39 -33.20
N ASP A 304 4.31 -4.44 -34.25
CA ASP A 304 4.30 -3.52 -35.38
C ASP A 304 4.09 -2.04 -35.00
N ASN A 305 3.46 -1.78 -33.85
CA ASN A 305 3.14 -0.43 -33.40
C ASN A 305 3.34 -0.25 -31.89
N ILE A 306 4.15 -1.09 -31.25
CA ILE A 306 4.27 -1.09 -29.78
C ILE A 306 4.90 0.20 -29.23
N GLN A 307 5.71 0.90 -30.05
CA GLN A 307 6.24 2.24 -29.74
C GLN A 307 5.44 3.36 -30.44
N GLY A 308 4.28 3.06 -31.01
CA GLY A 308 3.36 4.05 -31.58
C GLY A 308 3.86 4.75 -32.84
N GLN A 309 4.70 4.11 -33.64
CA GLN A 309 5.25 4.67 -34.89
C GLN A 309 4.18 4.82 -36.00
N LYS A 310 3.23 3.89 -36.09
CA LYS A 310 2.17 3.90 -37.10
C LYS A 310 0.98 4.74 -36.66
N SER A 311 0.56 4.60 -35.40
CA SER A 311 -0.52 5.40 -34.81
C SER A 311 -0.35 5.54 -33.31
N TYR A 312 -0.83 6.66 -32.74
CA TYR A 312 -0.74 6.91 -31.31
C TYR A 312 -2.03 7.53 -30.77
N THR A 313 -2.55 6.94 -29.70
CA THR A 313 -3.57 7.57 -28.85
C THR A 313 -3.14 7.45 -27.40
N GLN A 314 -3.13 8.59 -26.70
CA GLN A 314 -2.67 8.70 -25.32
C GLN A 314 -3.22 7.58 -24.42
N MET A 315 -4.54 7.37 -24.44
CA MET A 315 -5.19 6.39 -23.57
C MET A 315 -4.84 4.93 -23.92
N LYS A 316 -4.65 4.60 -25.21
CA LYS A 316 -4.28 3.23 -25.61
C LYS A 316 -2.84 2.91 -25.22
N PHE A 317 -1.90 3.83 -25.44
CA PHE A 317 -0.48 3.60 -25.12
C PHE A 317 -0.21 3.64 -23.62
N TYR A 318 -0.87 4.55 -22.89
CA TYR A 318 -0.91 4.46 -21.45
C TYR A 318 -1.51 3.12 -20.99
N GLY A 319 -2.65 2.71 -21.57
CA GLY A 319 -3.28 1.42 -21.32
C GLY A 319 -2.33 0.24 -21.56
N ASN A 320 -1.58 0.25 -22.66
CA ASN A 320 -0.55 -0.74 -22.98
C ASN A 320 0.51 -0.79 -21.88
N SER A 321 1.07 0.34 -21.48
CA SER A 321 2.08 0.38 -20.41
C SER A 321 1.57 -0.23 -19.09
N LYS A 322 0.28 -0.04 -18.77
CA LYS A 322 -0.37 -0.59 -17.57
C LYS A 322 -0.74 -2.07 -17.72
N LEU A 323 -1.09 -2.50 -18.93
CA LEU A 323 -1.29 -3.90 -19.27
C LEU A 323 0.01 -4.71 -19.16
N PHE A 324 1.11 -4.14 -19.66
CA PHE A 324 2.42 -4.79 -19.70
C PHE A 324 2.99 -5.06 -18.30
N GLN A 325 2.73 -4.16 -17.34
CA GLN A 325 3.02 -4.42 -15.92
C GLN A 325 2.30 -5.67 -15.38
N ILE A 326 1.03 -5.88 -15.75
CA ILE A 326 0.24 -7.06 -15.33
C ILE A 326 0.74 -8.32 -16.03
N MET A 327 0.99 -8.26 -17.34
CA MET A 327 1.55 -9.38 -18.11
C MET A 327 2.89 -9.83 -17.53
N ASN A 328 3.77 -8.87 -17.23
CA ASN A 328 5.06 -9.13 -16.61
C ASN A 328 4.95 -9.78 -15.23
N MET A 329 3.96 -9.41 -14.42
CA MET A 329 3.70 -10.08 -13.13
C MET A 329 3.45 -11.58 -13.34
N TYR A 330 2.62 -11.96 -14.31
CA TYR A 330 2.36 -13.38 -14.60
C TYR A 330 3.62 -14.11 -15.07
N THR A 331 4.34 -13.56 -16.06
CA THR A 331 5.55 -14.19 -16.59
C THR A 331 6.65 -14.31 -15.55
N LEU A 332 6.94 -13.22 -14.83
CA LEU A 332 7.99 -13.19 -13.82
C LEU A 332 7.63 -14.11 -12.63
N SER A 333 6.36 -14.18 -12.23
CA SER A 333 5.94 -15.08 -11.15
C SER A 333 6.08 -16.55 -11.54
N ALA A 334 5.85 -16.91 -12.80
CA ALA A 334 6.09 -18.27 -13.28
C ALA A 334 7.58 -18.61 -13.25
N LYS A 335 8.45 -17.66 -13.65
CA LYS A 335 9.90 -17.82 -13.67
C LYS A 335 10.55 -17.84 -12.28
N LEU A 336 9.90 -17.25 -11.27
CA LEU A 336 10.44 -17.11 -9.91
C LEU A 336 9.73 -17.99 -8.86
N LYS A 337 8.93 -18.97 -9.29
CA LYS A 337 8.04 -19.80 -8.44
C LYS A 337 8.72 -20.36 -7.18
N ASP A 338 9.99 -20.78 -7.27
CA ASP A 338 10.71 -21.45 -6.18
C ASP A 338 11.66 -20.53 -5.41
N THR A 339 11.56 -19.22 -5.63
CA THR A 339 12.46 -18.22 -5.02
C THR A 339 11.89 -17.56 -3.77
N GLY A 340 10.62 -17.81 -3.45
CA GLY A 340 9.90 -17.17 -2.35
C GLY A 340 9.54 -15.69 -2.59
N ILE A 341 9.84 -15.14 -3.77
CA ILE A 341 9.44 -13.78 -4.13
C ILE A 341 7.98 -13.76 -4.57
N ASP A 342 7.17 -12.97 -3.85
CA ASP A 342 5.81 -12.68 -4.26
C ASP A 342 5.75 -11.51 -5.24
N ILE A 343 4.98 -11.64 -6.31
CA ILE A 343 4.83 -10.61 -7.34
C ILE A 343 3.36 -10.24 -7.46
N PHE A 344 3.04 -9.01 -7.07
CA PHE A 344 1.69 -8.48 -7.11
C PHE A 344 1.60 -7.26 -8.02
N THR A 345 0.42 -7.05 -8.58
CA THR A 345 0.08 -5.83 -9.31
C THR A 345 -1.16 -5.22 -8.70
N VAL A 346 -1.17 -3.91 -8.50
CA VAL A 346 -2.28 -3.21 -7.86
C VAL A 346 -2.90 -2.20 -8.81
N HIS A 347 -4.23 -2.10 -8.78
CA HIS A 347 -4.93 -0.90 -9.23
C HIS A 347 -5.35 -0.09 -8.01
N PRO A 348 -4.86 1.16 -7.86
CA PRO A 348 -5.14 1.97 -6.68
C PRO A 348 -6.58 2.51 -6.62
N GLY A 349 -7.42 2.24 -7.62
CA GLY A 349 -8.72 2.90 -7.77
C GLY A 349 -8.64 4.21 -8.55
N MET A 350 -9.78 4.87 -8.72
CA MET A 350 -9.85 6.20 -9.32
C MET A 350 -9.46 7.24 -8.27
N VAL A 351 -8.18 7.57 -8.21
CA VAL A 351 -7.66 8.64 -7.36
C VAL A 351 -7.83 9.99 -8.04
N ASP A 352 -8.14 11.04 -7.26
CA ASP A 352 -8.23 12.42 -7.73
C ASP A 352 -6.84 12.92 -8.12
N THR A 353 -6.49 12.59 -9.35
CA THR A 353 -5.15 12.67 -9.89
C THR A 353 -5.07 13.95 -10.68
N GLN A 354 -3.95 14.66 -10.60
CA GLN A 354 -3.67 15.83 -11.43
C GLN A 354 -3.55 15.49 -12.94
N PHE A 355 -4.10 14.35 -13.40
CA PHE A 355 -4.17 13.89 -14.79
C PHE A 355 -4.98 14.85 -15.70
N GLY A 356 -5.71 15.83 -15.15
CA GLY A 356 -6.54 16.78 -15.91
C GLY A 356 -5.85 18.07 -16.38
N ARG A 357 -4.55 18.29 -16.16
CA ARG A 357 -3.84 19.49 -16.68
C ARG A 357 -3.51 19.31 -18.17
N GLY A 358 -4.55 19.41 -19.01
CA GLY A 358 -4.45 19.35 -20.47
C GLY A 358 -5.76 19.61 -21.21
N TYR A 359 -6.91 19.64 -20.52
CA TYR A 359 -8.20 19.92 -21.15
C TYR A 359 -8.50 21.43 -21.17
N SER A 360 -8.69 22.01 -22.35
CA SER A 360 -9.27 23.36 -22.51
C SER A 360 -10.79 23.30 -22.55
N GLY A 361 -11.45 24.39 -22.12
CA GLY A 361 -12.91 24.56 -22.26
C GLY A 361 -13.77 23.80 -21.23
N ILE A 362 -14.98 23.41 -21.66
CA ILE A 362 -16.10 22.83 -20.87
C ILE A 362 -15.68 21.65 -19.98
N ALA A 363 -14.63 20.91 -20.37
CA ALA A 363 -14.03 19.84 -19.56
C ALA A 363 -13.41 20.32 -18.24
N LYS A 364 -12.92 21.56 -18.16
CA LYS A 364 -12.44 22.18 -16.90
C LYS A 364 -13.60 22.51 -15.95
N ALA A 365 -14.76 22.86 -16.49
CA ALA A 365 -15.98 23.10 -15.71
C ALA A 365 -16.60 21.78 -15.21
N LEU A 366 -16.59 20.72 -16.02
CA LEU A 366 -16.99 19.36 -15.63
C LEU A 366 -16.02 18.74 -14.60
N SER A 367 -14.71 19.01 -14.71
CA SER A 367 -13.71 18.62 -13.71
C SER A 367 -13.99 19.24 -12.34
N PHE A 368 -14.55 20.45 -12.29
CA PHE A 368 -14.95 21.08 -11.03
C PHE A 368 -16.17 20.40 -10.39
N LEU A 369 -17.11 19.89 -11.19
CA LEU A 369 -18.24 19.06 -10.71
C LEU A 369 -17.79 17.63 -10.29
N GLN A 370 -16.67 17.13 -10.81
CA GLN A 370 -16.14 15.80 -10.48
C GLN A 370 -15.26 15.74 -9.23
N LYS A 371 -14.89 16.90 -8.63
CA LYS A 371 -14.09 17.01 -7.38
C LYS A 371 -14.67 16.30 -6.15
N GLY A 372 -15.82 15.63 -6.26
CA GLY A 372 -16.46 14.86 -5.19
C GLY A 372 -16.54 13.35 -5.40
N PHE A 373 -16.07 12.79 -6.53
CA PHE A 373 -16.21 11.35 -6.85
C PHE A 373 -14.89 10.56 -6.97
N GLY A 374 -13.74 11.23 -6.98
CA GLY A 374 -12.42 10.59 -6.92
C GLY A 374 -12.03 10.21 -5.49
N ARG A 375 -11.37 9.06 -5.31
CA ARG A 375 -10.71 8.71 -4.05
C ARG A 375 -9.58 9.69 -3.75
N ASN A 376 -9.41 10.08 -2.49
CA ASN A 376 -8.20 10.84 -2.11
C ASN A 376 -6.98 9.90 -2.15
N TRP A 377 -5.77 10.44 -2.20
CA TRP A 377 -4.51 9.69 -2.28
C TRP A 377 -4.36 8.66 -1.15
N ASN A 378 -4.90 8.95 0.04
CA ASN A 378 -4.98 8.02 1.17
C ASN A 378 -5.73 6.73 0.83
N ASP A 379 -6.91 6.86 0.19
CA ASP A 379 -7.70 5.71 -0.25
C ASP A 379 -7.04 4.97 -1.43
N GLY A 380 -6.22 5.69 -2.22
CA GLY A 380 -5.45 5.13 -3.33
C GLY A 380 -4.27 4.27 -2.88
N ALA A 381 -3.55 4.75 -1.87
CA ALA A 381 -2.43 4.03 -1.26
C ALA A 381 -2.88 2.80 -0.49
N ALA A 382 -4.12 2.75 0.00
CA ALA A 382 -4.63 1.62 0.78
C ALA A 382 -4.49 0.27 0.04
N THR A 383 -4.77 0.22 -1.27
CA THR A 383 -4.63 -1.04 -2.02
C THR A 383 -3.16 -1.45 -2.17
N THR A 384 -2.27 -0.47 -2.42
CA THR A 384 -0.82 -0.70 -2.47
C THR A 384 -0.30 -1.18 -1.12
N LEU A 385 -0.66 -0.51 -0.03
CA LEU A 385 -0.25 -0.85 1.33
C LEU A 385 -0.77 -2.23 1.75
N THR A 386 -2.00 -2.62 1.39
CA THR A 386 -2.48 -4.00 1.59
C THR A 386 -1.60 -5.00 0.84
N ALA A 387 -1.29 -4.76 -0.44
CA ALA A 387 -0.43 -5.66 -1.20
C ALA A 387 1.03 -5.70 -0.69
N VAL A 388 1.51 -4.63 -0.05
CA VAL A 388 2.86 -4.55 0.53
C VAL A 388 2.94 -5.22 1.90
N LEU A 389 1.97 -4.99 2.78
CA LEU A 389 2.09 -5.23 4.22
C LEU A 389 1.23 -6.39 4.73
N ASP A 390 0.18 -6.79 4.01
CA ASP A 390 -0.73 -7.81 4.50
C ASP A 390 -0.12 -9.21 4.34
N GLU A 391 0.30 -9.79 5.45
CA GLU A 391 0.97 -11.10 5.53
C GLU A 391 0.06 -12.26 5.13
N GLN A 392 -1.26 -12.07 5.11
CA GLN A 392 -2.20 -13.11 4.66
C GLN A 392 -1.96 -13.53 3.20
N TYR A 393 -1.25 -12.70 2.42
CA TYR A 393 -0.91 -12.94 1.03
C TYR A 393 0.50 -13.48 0.80
N ASN A 394 1.29 -13.73 1.86
CA ASN A 394 2.60 -14.36 1.74
C ASN A 394 2.51 -15.70 0.97
N GLY A 395 3.35 -15.89 -0.03
CA GLY A 395 3.43 -17.09 -0.87
C GLY A 395 2.26 -17.26 -1.83
N LYS A 396 1.43 -16.23 -2.04
CA LYS A 396 0.23 -16.29 -2.91
C LYS A 396 0.44 -15.67 -4.28
N SER A 397 1.66 -15.56 -4.78
CA SER A 397 1.94 -15.04 -6.12
C SER A 397 1.42 -15.92 -7.26
N PRO A 398 0.96 -15.34 -8.39
CA PRO A 398 0.75 -13.90 -8.63
C PRO A 398 -0.67 -13.43 -8.22
N LEU A 399 -0.78 -12.18 -7.75
CA LEU A 399 -2.07 -11.55 -7.45
C LEU A 399 -2.22 -10.16 -8.06
N TYR A 400 -3.37 -9.94 -8.68
CA TYR A 400 -3.83 -8.61 -9.05
C TYR A 400 -4.79 -8.08 -7.98
N PHE A 401 -4.54 -6.90 -7.43
CA PHE A 401 -5.36 -6.27 -6.40
C PHE A 401 -6.19 -5.12 -6.94
N ALA A 402 -7.42 -5.02 -6.45
CA ALA A 402 -8.26 -3.84 -6.60
C ALA A 402 -9.13 -3.66 -5.35
N ASN A 403 -9.25 -2.43 -4.84
CA ASN A 403 -10.04 -2.14 -3.64
C ASN A 403 -9.59 -2.96 -2.42
N CYS A 404 -8.28 -2.98 -2.16
CA CYS A 404 -7.65 -3.68 -1.03
C CYS A 404 -7.90 -5.20 -0.98
N LYS A 405 -8.20 -5.86 -2.12
CA LYS A 405 -8.36 -7.31 -2.18
C LYS A 405 -7.95 -7.89 -3.53
N PRO A 406 -7.63 -9.20 -3.60
CA PRO A 406 -7.42 -9.89 -4.87
C PRO A 406 -8.64 -9.75 -5.80
N ALA A 407 -8.36 -9.57 -7.08
CA ALA A 407 -9.33 -9.41 -8.15
C ALA A 407 -8.81 -10.05 -9.44
N GLN A 408 -9.71 -10.20 -10.42
CA GLN A 408 -9.34 -10.65 -11.76
C GLN A 408 -8.85 -9.47 -12.62
N SER A 409 -7.71 -9.66 -13.26
CA SER A 409 -7.20 -8.77 -14.30
C SER A 409 -7.91 -9.05 -15.64
N SER A 410 -7.62 -8.27 -16.68
CA SER A 410 -8.21 -8.48 -18.01
C SER A 410 -7.89 -9.87 -18.61
N ASN A 411 -8.70 -10.35 -19.56
CA ASN A 411 -8.40 -11.59 -20.29
C ASN A 411 -7.09 -11.48 -21.07
N LEU A 412 -6.85 -10.33 -21.71
CA LEU A 412 -5.65 -10.08 -22.49
C LEU A 412 -4.38 -10.16 -21.63
N SER A 413 -4.40 -9.61 -20.40
CA SER A 413 -3.24 -9.73 -19.49
C SER A 413 -2.92 -11.16 -19.08
N ARG A 414 -3.85 -12.11 -19.24
CA ARG A 414 -3.69 -13.53 -18.91
C ARG A 414 -3.39 -14.42 -20.11
N ASN A 415 -3.24 -13.82 -21.30
CA ASN A 415 -2.86 -14.55 -22.50
C ASN A 415 -1.34 -14.84 -22.48
N GLU A 416 -0.97 -16.10 -22.31
CA GLU A 416 0.42 -16.55 -22.15
C GLU A 416 1.28 -16.31 -23.40
N GLU A 417 0.72 -16.48 -24.60
CA GLU A 417 1.43 -16.21 -25.86
C GLU A 417 1.83 -14.73 -25.97
N LYS A 418 0.90 -13.82 -25.63
CA LYS A 418 1.16 -12.37 -25.63
C LYS A 418 2.11 -11.95 -24.51
N GLN A 419 2.02 -12.59 -23.35
CA GLN A 419 2.99 -12.42 -22.26
C GLN A 419 4.41 -12.80 -22.71
N ASN A 420 4.58 -13.97 -23.34
CA ASN A 420 5.88 -14.42 -23.84
C ASN A 420 6.42 -13.51 -24.96
N THR A 421 5.53 -13.05 -25.85
CA THR A 421 5.88 -12.08 -26.89
C THR A 421 6.42 -10.78 -26.28
N LEU A 422 5.71 -10.22 -25.31
CA LEU A 422 6.14 -9.00 -24.61
C LEU A 422 7.46 -9.20 -23.86
N TRP A 423 7.62 -10.35 -23.20
CA TRP A 423 8.82 -10.70 -22.45
C TRP A 423 10.05 -10.74 -23.34
N ARG A 424 9.99 -11.49 -24.46
CA ARG A 424 11.09 -11.57 -25.43
C ARG A 424 11.45 -10.19 -25.99
N TYR A 425 10.45 -9.45 -26.45
CA TYR A 425 10.66 -8.10 -26.97
C TYR A 425 11.32 -7.15 -25.94
N SER A 426 10.93 -7.27 -24.66
CA SER A 426 11.53 -6.47 -23.59
C SER A 426 12.98 -6.83 -23.33
N LEU A 427 13.33 -8.13 -23.36
CA LEU A 427 14.71 -8.58 -23.26
C LEU A 427 15.55 -8.15 -24.47
N GLU A 428 15.00 -8.19 -25.67
CA GLU A 428 15.65 -7.73 -26.90
C GLU A 428 16.01 -6.23 -26.81
N LEU A 429 15.08 -5.39 -26.38
CA LEU A 429 15.32 -3.96 -26.17
C LEU A 429 16.39 -3.67 -25.11
N LEU A 430 16.53 -4.58 -24.14
CA LEU A 430 17.43 -4.42 -23.00
C LEU A 430 18.72 -5.22 -23.12
N ARG A 431 18.97 -5.85 -24.27
CA ARG A 431 20.09 -6.80 -24.46
C ARG A 431 21.44 -6.23 -24.01
N GLU A 432 21.72 -4.96 -24.30
CA GLU A 432 22.99 -4.30 -23.96
C GLU A 432 23.14 -3.98 -22.46
N TYR A 433 22.06 -4.11 -21.69
CA TYR A 433 21.99 -3.78 -20.25
C TYR A 433 21.85 -5.05 -19.39
N LEU A 434 21.96 -6.23 -19.99
CA LEU A 434 21.79 -7.53 -19.36
C LEU A 434 23.02 -8.39 -19.63
N ASP A 435 23.34 -9.25 -18.68
CA ASP A 435 24.36 -10.29 -18.80
C ASP A 435 23.79 -11.64 -18.36
N ASP A 436 24.50 -12.72 -18.62
CA ASP A 436 24.05 -14.06 -18.26
C ASP A 436 23.91 -14.26 -16.74
N THR A 437 24.60 -13.46 -15.93
CA THR A 437 24.43 -13.51 -14.46
C THR A 437 23.01 -13.08 -14.11
N ILE A 438 22.56 -11.95 -14.65
CA ILE A 438 21.20 -11.43 -14.43
C ILE A 438 20.15 -12.33 -15.08
N LEU A 439 20.38 -12.80 -16.31
CA LEU A 439 19.40 -13.59 -17.06
C LEU A 439 19.18 -14.99 -16.46
N SER A 440 20.23 -15.58 -15.87
CA SER A 440 20.11 -16.87 -15.18
C SER A 440 19.12 -16.82 -14.02
N GLU A 441 18.93 -15.65 -13.38
CA GLU A 441 17.96 -15.46 -12.29
C GLU A 441 16.51 -15.75 -12.69
N VAL A 442 16.23 -15.69 -14.00
CA VAL A 442 14.90 -15.85 -14.63
C VAL A 442 14.87 -16.96 -15.69
N GLY A 443 15.91 -17.82 -15.70
CA GLY A 443 16.02 -18.96 -16.61
C GLY A 443 16.18 -18.56 -18.08
N GLU A 444 16.87 -17.45 -18.35
CA GLU A 444 17.17 -16.95 -19.70
C GLU A 444 18.69 -16.89 -19.92
N THR A 445 19.11 -16.71 -21.17
CA THR A 445 20.51 -16.45 -21.55
C THR A 445 20.57 -15.38 -22.63
N LEU A 446 21.74 -14.76 -22.83
CA LEU A 446 21.93 -13.83 -23.96
C LEU A 446 21.71 -14.51 -25.31
N GLU A 447 21.90 -15.83 -25.38
CA GLU A 447 21.62 -16.63 -26.57
C GLU A 447 20.10 -16.82 -26.80
N SER A 448 19.29 -17.01 -25.75
CA SER A 448 17.83 -17.19 -25.88
C SER A 448 17.10 -15.94 -26.40
N ILE A 449 17.72 -14.77 -26.22
CA ILE A 449 17.22 -13.46 -26.65
C ILE A 449 17.46 -13.19 -28.14
N GLN A 450 18.22 -14.03 -28.86
CA GLN A 450 18.42 -13.80 -30.28
C GLN A 450 17.09 -13.94 -31.06
N PRO A 451 16.84 -13.05 -32.04
CA PRO A 451 15.79 -13.31 -33.02
C PRO A 451 16.16 -14.60 -33.74
N LYS A 452 15.24 -15.58 -33.75
CA LYS A 452 15.40 -16.77 -34.60
C LYS A 452 15.60 -16.25 -36.02
N GLU A 453 16.73 -16.58 -36.65
CA GLU A 453 16.86 -16.39 -38.09
C GLU A 453 15.64 -17.06 -38.75
N PRO A 454 15.03 -16.43 -39.77
CA PRO A 454 13.95 -17.09 -40.50
C PRO A 454 14.48 -18.43 -40.99
N GLU A 455 13.81 -19.53 -40.61
CA GLU A 455 14.14 -20.84 -41.15
C GLU A 455 14.10 -20.73 -42.68
N PRO A 456 15.15 -21.19 -43.40
CA PRO A 456 15.15 -21.13 -44.85
C PRO A 456 13.88 -21.83 -45.35
N GLU A 457 13.11 -21.16 -46.21
CA GLU A 457 11.97 -21.78 -46.85
C GLU A 457 12.42 -23.11 -47.47
N PRO A 458 11.68 -24.21 -47.29
CA PRO A 458 12.04 -25.47 -47.92
C PRO A 458 12.15 -25.22 -49.42
N GLU A 459 13.32 -25.51 -49.99
CA GLU A 459 13.53 -25.40 -51.44
C GLU A 459 12.42 -26.17 -52.14
N PRO A 460 11.79 -25.59 -53.19
CA PRO A 460 10.79 -26.33 -53.95
C PRO A 460 11.45 -27.59 -54.49
N GLU A 461 10.95 -28.76 -54.08
CA GLU A 461 11.40 -30.05 -54.59
C GLU A 461 11.41 -29.98 -56.12
N ALA A 462 12.61 -30.07 -56.70
CA ALA A 462 12.78 -30.20 -58.14
C ALA A 462 11.95 -31.41 -58.58
N ALA A 463 10.93 -31.16 -59.40
CA ALA A 463 10.11 -32.18 -60.01
C ALA A 463 11.02 -33.21 -60.70
N ALA A 464 11.19 -34.36 -60.06
CA ALA A 464 11.80 -35.51 -60.67
C ALA A 464 10.84 -36.02 -61.75
N GLY A 465 11.14 -35.70 -63.00
CA GLY A 465 10.60 -36.42 -64.15
C GLY A 465 10.97 -37.89 -64.03
N GLY A 466 9.97 -38.76 -64.12
CA GLY A 466 10.15 -40.20 -64.12
C GLY A 466 8.83 -40.90 -64.40
N ASP A 467 8.79 -41.56 -65.55
CA ASP A 467 7.68 -42.28 -66.16
C ASP A 467 6.81 -43.14 -65.24
N ALA A 468 5.51 -43.15 -65.50
CA ALA A 468 4.61 -44.20 -65.08
C ALA A 468 3.66 -44.59 -66.22
N GLU A 469 4.04 -45.63 -66.96
CA GLU A 469 3.14 -46.42 -67.79
C GLU A 469 2.08 -47.13 -66.93
N ASN A 470 0.82 -46.85 -67.29
CA ASN A 470 -0.27 -47.82 -67.50
C ASN A 470 -0.66 -48.81 -66.37
N LYS A 471 -1.84 -48.57 -65.77
CA LYS A 471 -2.82 -49.64 -65.53
C LYS A 471 -4.25 -49.11 -65.48
N LYS A 472 -5.07 -49.68 -66.38
CA LYS A 472 -6.52 -49.55 -66.52
C LYS A 472 -7.28 -50.26 -65.40
N GLU A 473 -8.51 -49.76 -65.20
CA GLU A 473 -9.76 -50.33 -64.65
C GLU A 473 -10.33 -49.29 -63.66
N GLY A 474 -11.48 -48.65 -63.83
CA GLY A 474 -12.69 -48.89 -64.61
C GLY A 474 -13.86 -48.85 -63.63
N GLU A 475 -14.71 -47.81 -63.68
CA GLU A 475 -16.16 -47.88 -63.34
C GLU A 475 -16.86 -46.51 -63.49
N GLU A 476 -17.69 -46.47 -64.53
CA GLU A 476 -19.03 -45.91 -64.71
C GLU A 476 -19.50 -44.51 -64.25
N GLU A 477 -20.28 -43.96 -65.19
CA GLU A 477 -20.97 -42.68 -65.26
C GLU A 477 -22.15 -42.55 -64.28
N THR A 478 -22.50 -41.30 -63.95
CA THR A 478 -23.86 -40.79 -64.24
C THR A 478 -23.86 -39.26 -64.18
N LYS A 479 -24.19 -38.64 -65.31
CA LYS A 479 -24.62 -37.24 -65.44
C LYS A 479 -26.12 -37.19 -65.20
N GLU A 480 -26.60 -36.16 -64.49
CA GLU A 480 -27.94 -35.63 -64.74
C GLU A 480 -27.90 -34.10 -64.73
N GLU A 481 -28.50 -33.55 -65.78
CA GLU A 481 -28.68 -32.13 -66.09
C GLU A 481 -29.88 -31.54 -65.32
N GLY A 482 -29.91 -30.22 -65.20
CA GLY A 482 -31.08 -29.50 -64.68
C GLY A 482 -30.94 -27.99 -64.81
N GLU A 483 -31.23 -27.48 -66.01
CA GLU A 483 -31.57 -26.07 -66.27
C GLU A 483 -32.92 -25.69 -65.59
N LYS A 484 -33.05 -24.44 -65.13
CA LYS A 484 -34.21 -23.57 -65.44
C LYS A 484 -34.11 -22.15 -64.83
N GLU A 485 -34.01 -21.19 -65.76
CA GLU A 485 -34.83 -19.99 -65.99
C GLU A 485 -35.33 -19.07 -64.84
N GLU A 486 -35.01 -17.79 -65.04
CA GLU A 486 -35.85 -16.56 -64.96
C GLU A 486 -37.38 -16.78 -64.85
N GLU A 487 -38.21 -15.90 -64.25
CA GLU A 487 -38.36 -14.47 -64.58
C GLU A 487 -39.36 -13.76 -63.61
N ALA A 488 -39.24 -12.43 -63.57
CA ALA A 488 -40.30 -11.42 -63.54
C ALA A 488 -41.00 -10.94 -62.24
N GLY A 489 -40.89 -9.61 -62.05
CA GLY A 489 -41.99 -8.70 -61.67
C GLY A 489 -41.99 -8.22 -60.22
N GLY A 490 -41.97 -6.92 -59.88
CA GLY A 490 -42.07 -5.70 -60.66
C GLY A 490 -42.49 -4.53 -59.74
N GLY A 491 -42.13 -3.30 -60.12
CA GLY A 491 -42.75 -2.02 -59.74
C GLY A 491 -42.20 -1.33 -58.48
N ASP A 492 -41.45 -0.21 -58.59
CA ASP A 492 -41.89 1.18 -58.88
C ASP A 492 -42.24 1.91 -57.57
N ALA A 493 -41.93 3.16 -57.24
CA ALA A 493 -41.24 4.36 -57.72
C ALA A 493 -40.94 5.17 -56.42
N GLY A 494 -40.18 6.27 -56.34
CA GLY A 494 -39.50 7.15 -57.28
C GLY A 494 -38.41 7.90 -56.49
N ALA A 495 -37.30 8.32 -57.12
CA ALA A 495 -37.17 9.56 -57.90
C ALA A 495 -37.48 10.80 -57.03
N SER A 496 -36.63 11.82 -56.91
CA SER A 496 -35.71 12.45 -57.87
C SER A 496 -34.80 13.39 -57.06
N GLY A 497 -33.53 13.60 -57.41
CA GLY A 497 -33.05 14.42 -58.54
C GLY A 497 -32.76 15.83 -57.99
N ASP A 498 -31.66 16.53 -58.26
CA ASP A 498 -30.71 16.58 -59.39
C ASP A 498 -29.44 17.30 -58.86
N ALA A 499 -28.21 16.92 -59.24
CA ALA A 499 -27.49 17.33 -60.48
C ALA A 499 -27.26 18.87 -60.54
N GLU A 500 -26.16 19.44 -61.02
CA GLU A 500 -24.90 19.00 -61.61
C GLU A 500 -24.00 20.26 -61.68
N GLN A 501 -22.69 20.04 -61.75
CA GLN A 501 -21.64 20.78 -62.47
C GLN A 501 -21.64 22.34 -62.56
N LYS A 502 -20.47 22.90 -62.25
CA LYS A 502 -19.83 23.91 -63.11
C LYS A 502 -18.30 23.93 -62.93
N GLU A 503 -17.60 23.79 -64.05
CA GLU A 503 -16.20 24.17 -64.22
C GLU A 503 -16.02 25.69 -64.08
N GLU A 504 -14.87 26.15 -63.57
CA GLU A 504 -14.06 27.21 -64.22
C GLU A 504 -12.68 27.38 -63.56
N LYS A 505 -11.68 27.60 -64.43
CA LYS A 505 -10.27 27.92 -64.19
C LYS A 505 -10.05 29.18 -63.34
N LYS A 506 -8.91 29.24 -62.63
CA LYS A 506 -7.96 30.38 -62.71
C LYS A 506 -6.56 30.02 -62.20
N GLU A 507 -5.59 30.24 -63.10
CA GLU A 507 -4.15 30.43 -62.84
C GLU A 507 -3.87 31.83 -62.24
N GLU A 508 -2.60 32.02 -61.87
CA GLU A 508 -1.88 33.26 -61.49
C GLU A 508 -2.01 33.67 -60.00
N THR A 509 -0.96 33.98 -59.22
CA THR A 509 0.37 34.52 -59.57
C THR A 509 1.36 34.37 -58.41
N GLU A 510 2.65 34.35 -58.75
CA GLU A 510 3.84 34.51 -57.89
C GLU A 510 3.95 35.89 -57.21
N GLY A 511 4.85 35.97 -56.20
CA GLY A 511 5.41 37.20 -55.61
C GLY A 511 4.86 37.47 -54.20
N ASP A 512 5.62 37.81 -53.16
CA ASP A 512 6.96 38.39 -53.08
C ASP A 512 7.50 38.20 -51.65
N LYS A 513 8.79 38.47 -51.54
CA LYS A 513 9.79 38.31 -50.49
C LYS A 513 9.45 38.90 -49.11
N GLY A 514 10.13 38.34 -48.11
CA GLY A 514 11.13 39.11 -47.35
C GLY A 514 10.67 39.65 -46.00
N GLY A 515 11.39 39.29 -44.94
CA GLY A 515 11.26 39.92 -43.63
C GLY A 515 11.90 39.13 -42.51
N GLU A 516 13.21 38.94 -42.55
CA GLU A 516 14.01 38.76 -41.33
C GLU A 516 13.77 39.96 -40.39
N GLN A 517 13.59 39.71 -39.10
CA GLN A 517 14.13 40.60 -38.08
C GLN A 517 14.43 39.82 -36.79
N LYS A 518 15.73 39.79 -36.51
CA LYS A 518 16.41 39.44 -35.26
C LYS A 518 16.45 40.68 -34.35
N GLU A 519 16.54 40.42 -33.04
CA GLU A 519 17.06 41.27 -31.94
C GLU A 519 16.19 42.51 -31.62
N GLU A 520 15.76 42.79 -30.38
CA GLU A 520 16.33 42.64 -29.03
C GLU A 520 15.42 41.90 -28.03
#